data_AF-A0AAJ2PXQ4-F1
#
_entry.id   AF-A0AAJ2PXQ4-F1
#
_cell.length_a   1.000
_cell.length_b   1.000
_cell.length_c   1.000
_cell.angle_alpha   90.00
_cell.angle_beta   90.00
_cell.angle_gamma   90.00
#
_symmetry.space_group_name_H-M   'P 1'
#
loop_
_entity.id
_entity.type
_entity.pdbx_description
1 polymer ?
#
loop_
_entity_poly.entity_id
_entity_poly.type
_entity_poly.pdbx_seq_one_letter_code
_entity_poly.pdbx_strand_id
1 'polypeptide(L)'
;MKRSPLITHVSWGRMEVEGLADGKDFVLYPGGGHAWDWNEHGTRHEPGIQPADVRELLDRGCTVVVLSEGMDRRLKTMPETSLLLREAGVTAHIEETKGAVDLYNRLAAEGESVGGLFHSTC
;
A
#
# COMPACT_ATOMS: atom_id res chain seq x y z
N MET A 1 10.88 -8.48 -14.61
CA MET A 1 9.65 -8.00 -13.93
C MET A 1 9.56 -6.50 -14.14
N LYS A 2 8.34 -5.92 -14.15
CA LYS A 2 8.19 -4.45 -14.23
C LYS A 2 8.51 -3.86 -12.85
N ARG A 3 9.12 -2.68 -12.80
CA ARG A 3 9.44 -2.00 -11.53
C ARG A 3 8.17 -1.41 -10.91
N SER A 4 8.09 -1.37 -9.59
CA SER A 4 7.05 -0.61 -8.87
C SER A 4 7.25 0.90 -9.06
N PRO A 5 6.18 1.69 -9.28
CA PRO A 5 6.31 3.14 -9.50
C PRO A 5 6.75 3.86 -8.22
N LEU A 6 7.46 4.98 -8.31
CA LEU A 6 7.79 5.79 -7.13
C LEU A 6 6.65 6.74 -6.78
N ILE A 7 6.48 6.98 -5.48
CA ILE A 7 5.63 8.05 -4.94
C ILE A 7 6.48 9.31 -4.90
N THR A 8 6.18 10.30 -5.74
CA THR A 8 6.98 11.53 -5.89
C THR A 8 6.55 12.61 -4.91
N HIS A 9 5.31 12.55 -4.42
CA HIS A 9 4.78 13.49 -3.45
C HIS A 9 3.73 12.83 -2.55
N VAL A 10 3.75 13.20 -1.27
CA VAL A 10 2.69 12.86 -0.31
C VAL A 10 2.41 14.05 0.62
N SER A 11 1.14 14.40 0.75
CA SER A 11 0.63 15.38 1.70
C SER A 11 -0.80 15.01 2.10
N TRP A 12 -1.42 15.77 3.01
CA TRP A 12 -2.73 15.43 3.54
C TRP A 12 -3.79 15.37 2.43
N GLY A 13 -4.31 14.18 2.16
CA GLY A 13 -5.33 13.95 1.14
C GLY A 13 -4.83 14.05 -0.31
N ARG A 14 -3.51 14.03 -0.53
CA ARG A 14 -2.92 14.14 -1.86
C ARG A 14 -1.65 13.30 -2.01
N MET A 15 -1.60 12.54 -3.08
CA MET A 15 -0.46 11.73 -3.51
C MET A 15 -0.22 11.89 -5.00
N GLU A 16 1.06 11.92 -5.38
CA GLU A 16 1.52 11.86 -6.77
C GLU A 16 2.42 10.64 -6.93
N VAL A 17 2.21 9.88 -8.02
CA VAL A 17 2.90 8.62 -8.29
C VAL A 17 3.34 8.60 -9.75
N GLU A 18 4.56 8.13 -10.00
CA GLU A 18 5.13 8.05 -11.34
C GLU A 18 4.20 7.30 -12.32
N GLY A 19 3.81 7.99 -13.40
CA GLY A 19 2.99 7.41 -14.46
C GLY A 19 1.52 7.23 -14.13
N LEU A 20 1.04 7.74 -12.97
CA LEU A 20 -0.37 7.76 -12.59
C LEU A 20 -0.86 9.21 -12.46
N ALA A 21 -2.18 9.41 -12.55
CA ALA A 21 -2.80 10.70 -12.24
C ALA A 21 -2.77 10.95 -10.73
N ASP A 22 -2.74 12.23 -10.31
CA ASP A 22 -2.88 12.64 -8.91
C ASP A 22 -4.11 11.99 -8.25
N GLY A 23 -3.96 11.58 -7.00
CA GLY A 23 -5.02 10.92 -6.25
C GLY A 23 -4.92 11.15 -4.75
N LYS A 24 -5.87 10.61 -4.01
CA LYS A 24 -5.90 10.69 -2.55
C LYS A 24 -5.17 9.50 -1.92
N ASP A 25 -5.66 8.30 -2.18
CA ASP A 25 -5.18 7.03 -1.63
C ASP A 25 -4.89 6.08 -2.78
N PHE A 26 -3.91 5.19 -2.64
CA PHE A 26 -3.42 4.35 -3.74
C PHE A 26 -3.18 2.89 -3.34
N VAL A 27 -3.48 1.99 -4.27
CA VAL A 27 -2.94 0.63 -4.35
C VAL A 27 -1.81 0.65 -5.39
N LEU A 28 -0.60 0.28 -5.00
CA LEU A 28 0.58 0.28 -5.88
C LEU A 28 1.22 -1.11 -5.95
N TYR A 29 1.80 -1.44 -7.10
CA TYR A 29 2.40 -2.74 -7.37
C TYR A 29 3.40 -2.68 -8.53
N PRO A 30 4.21 -3.73 -8.77
CA PRO A 30 5.08 -3.83 -9.93
C PRO A 30 4.36 -3.50 -11.26
N GLY A 31 4.78 -2.43 -11.92
CA GLY A 31 4.23 -2.00 -13.20
C GLY A 31 3.04 -1.05 -13.16
N GLY A 32 2.61 -0.55 -11.99
CA GLY A 32 1.61 0.53 -11.91
C GLY A 32 0.88 0.62 -10.56
N GLY A 33 -0.36 1.07 -10.63
CA GLY A 33 -1.24 1.20 -9.47
C GLY A 33 -2.54 1.87 -9.86
N HIS A 34 -3.44 2.02 -8.89
CA HIS A 34 -4.70 2.74 -9.05
C HIS A 34 -5.14 3.38 -7.74
N ALA A 35 -6.15 4.25 -7.81
CA ALA A 35 -6.76 4.83 -6.62
C ALA A 35 -7.38 3.74 -5.74
N TRP A 36 -7.21 3.85 -4.43
CA TRP A 36 -7.78 2.89 -3.48
C TRP A 36 -9.17 3.33 -3.03
N ASP A 37 -10.20 2.55 -3.39
CA ASP A 37 -11.56 2.76 -2.92
C ASP A 37 -11.89 1.79 -1.77
N TRP A 38 -11.99 2.33 -0.57
CA TRP A 38 -12.31 1.55 0.63
C TRP A 38 -13.67 0.86 0.56
N ASN A 39 -14.61 1.34 -0.26
CA ASN A 39 -15.93 0.73 -0.37
C ASN A 39 -15.91 -0.61 -1.09
N GLU A 40 -14.87 -0.89 -1.90
CA GLU A 40 -14.76 -2.13 -2.67
C GLU A 40 -14.73 -3.37 -1.77
N HIS A 41 -14.03 -3.26 -0.63
CA HIS A 41 -13.87 -4.36 0.32
C HIS A 41 -14.40 -4.04 1.71
N GLY A 42 -14.84 -2.81 1.96
CA GLY A 42 -15.37 -2.38 3.25
C GLY A 42 -14.28 -1.97 4.24
N THR A 43 -13.12 -1.51 3.76
CA THR A 43 -12.10 -0.91 4.63
C THR A 43 -12.66 0.29 5.37
N ARG A 44 -12.34 0.37 6.65
CA ARG A 44 -12.64 1.44 7.59
C ARG A 44 -11.45 1.57 8.53
N HIS A 45 -11.36 2.66 9.29
CA HIS A 45 -10.34 2.79 10.35
C HIS A 45 -10.32 1.57 11.30
N GLU A 46 -11.50 1.04 11.60
CA GLU A 46 -11.71 -0.22 12.32
C GLU A 46 -12.86 -0.98 11.61
N PRO A 47 -12.69 -2.27 11.23
CA PRO A 47 -11.62 -3.19 11.65
C PRO A 47 -10.27 -3.04 10.92
N GLY A 48 -10.18 -2.18 9.90
CA GLY A 48 -8.93 -1.89 9.19
C GLY A 48 -8.90 -2.35 7.74
N ILE A 49 -7.68 -2.44 7.18
CA ILE A 49 -7.39 -2.99 5.86
C ILE A 49 -7.85 -4.45 5.79
N GLN A 50 -8.64 -4.79 4.77
CA GLN A 50 -9.26 -6.09 4.60
C GLN A 50 -8.34 -7.09 3.87
N PRO A 51 -8.53 -8.40 4.07
CA PRO A 51 -7.75 -9.40 3.32
C PRO A 51 -7.93 -9.31 1.81
N ALA A 52 -9.09 -8.82 1.35
CA ALA A 52 -9.36 -8.62 -0.07
C ALA A 52 -8.52 -7.48 -0.68
N ASP A 53 -8.22 -6.43 0.09
CA ASP A 53 -7.41 -5.29 -0.38
C ASP A 53 -5.97 -5.68 -0.79
N VAL A 54 -5.43 -6.76 -0.21
CA VAL A 54 -4.06 -7.22 -0.48
C VAL A 54 -3.98 -8.34 -1.52
N ARG A 55 -5.12 -8.92 -1.94
CA ARG A 55 -5.12 -10.07 -2.88
C ARG A 55 -4.51 -9.70 -4.23
N GLU A 56 -4.84 -8.52 -4.74
CA GLU A 56 -4.27 -8.05 -5.99
C GLU A 56 -2.74 -7.93 -5.92
N LEU A 57 -2.20 -7.50 -4.78
CA LEU A 57 -0.75 -7.42 -4.58
C LEU A 57 -0.10 -8.80 -4.65
N LEU A 58 -0.75 -9.82 -4.08
CA LEU A 58 -0.29 -11.21 -4.16
C LEU A 58 -0.35 -11.73 -5.61
N ASP A 59 -1.47 -11.50 -6.30
CA ASP A 59 -1.68 -11.95 -7.68
C ASP A 59 -0.69 -11.29 -8.67
N ARG A 60 -0.23 -10.09 -8.36
CA ARG A 60 0.80 -9.36 -9.13
C ARG A 60 2.23 -9.75 -8.76
N GLY A 61 2.41 -10.70 -7.84
CA GLY A 61 3.71 -11.27 -7.48
C GLY A 61 4.55 -10.37 -6.57
N CYS A 62 3.92 -9.55 -5.74
CA CYS A 62 4.65 -8.76 -4.74
C CYS A 62 5.32 -9.69 -3.71
N THR A 63 6.61 -9.48 -3.46
CA THR A 63 7.39 -10.19 -2.44
C THR A 63 7.42 -9.43 -1.12
N VAL A 64 7.19 -8.11 -1.18
CA VAL A 64 7.10 -7.21 -0.03
C VAL A 64 5.84 -6.36 -0.17
N VAL A 65 5.10 -6.16 0.91
CA VAL A 65 3.91 -5.31 0.96
C VAL A 65 4.06 -4.26 2.06
N VAL A 66 3.86 -3.00 1.72
CA VAL A 66 3.86 -1.87 2.66
C VAL A 66 2.43 -1.37 2.85
N LEU A 67 1.96 -1.36 4.10
CA LEU A 67 0.63 -0.89 4.49
C LEU A 67 0.79 0.39 5.30
N SER A 68 0.18 1.49 4.85
CA SER A 68 0.18 2.73 5.65
C SER A 68 -1.01 2.77 6.61
N GLU A 69 -0.79 3.26 7.82
CA GLU A 69 -1.84 3.44 8.85
C GLU A 69 -2.53 4.82 8.77
N GLY A 70 -2.24 5.62 7.75
CA GLY A 70 -2.55 7.06 7.74
C GLY A 70 -1.45 7.90 8.42
N MET A 71 -1.56 9.21 8.27
CA MET A 71 -0.68 10.23 8.86
C MET A 71 -0.78 10.24 10.39
N ASP A 72 -1.94 9.88 10.93
CA ASP A 72 -2.24 9.86 12.37
C ASP A 72 -2.32 8.42 12.93
N ARG A 73 -1.92 7.42 12.13
CA ARG A 73 -1.97 5.99 12.48
C ARG A 73 -3.35 5.50 12.95
N ARG A 74 -4.44 5.99 12.34
CA ARG A 74 -5.82 5.62 12.74
C ARG A 74 -6.34 4.43 11.96
N LEU A 75 -5.80 4.15 10.77
CA LEU A 75 -6.21 3.00 9.97
C LEU A 75 -5.52 1.74 10.50
N LYS A 76 -6.31 0.83 11.08
CA LYS A 76 -5.82 -0.48 11.51
C LYS A 76 -5.60 -1.42 10.32
N THR A 77 -4.95 -2.54 10.57
CA THR A 77 -4.92 -3.70 9.65
C THR A 77 -5.60 -4.87 10.34
N MET A 78 -6.49 -5.59 9.63
CA MET A 78 -7.10 -6.79 10.21
C MET A 78 -6.04 -7.88 10.47
N PRO A 79 -6.12 -8.62 11.58
CA PRO A 79 -5.25 -9.77 11.83
C PRO A 79 -5.23 -10.77 10.68
N GLU A 80 -6.39 -10.99 10.04
CA GLU A 80 -6.56 -11.87 8.88
C GLU A 80 -5.79 -11.39 7.65
N THR A 81 -5.65 -10.07 7.47
CA THR A 81 -4.84 -9.48 6.38
C THR A 81 -3.36 -9.76 6.60
N SER A 82 -2.86 -9.52 7.82
CA SER A 82 -1.47 -9.85 8.17
C SER A 82 -1.20 -11.35 8.11
N LEU A 83 -2.17 -12.18 8.50
CA LEU A 83 -2.08 -13.64 8.41
C LEU A 83 -1.97 -14.09 6.95
N LEU A 84 -2.82 -13.58 6.06
CA LEU A 84 -2.82 -13.90 4.64
C LEU A 84 -1.47 -13.56 3.98
N LEU A 85 -0.92 -12.37 4.24
CA LEU A 85 0.39 -11.98 3.72
C LEU A 85 1.50 -12.91 4.21
N ARG A 86 1.47 -13.26 5.50
CA ARG A 86 2.45 -14.18 6.11
C ARG A 86 2.36 -15.58 5.52
N GLU A 87 1.16 -16.13 5.36
CA GLU A 87 0.94 -17.46 4.78
C GLU A 87 1.32 -17.52 3.30
N ALA A 88 1.20 -16.40 2.59
CA ALA A 88 1.70 -16.25 1.23
C ALA A 88 3.24 -16.10 1.14
N GLY A 89 3.95 -16.05 2.28
CA GLY A 89 5.40 -15.87 2.32
C GLY A 89 5.86 -14.45 1.96
N VAL A 90 4.97 -13.47 2.04
CA VAL A 90 5.23 -12.07 1.72
C VAL A 90 5.62 -11.29 2.97
N THR A 91 6.70 -10.52 2.89
CA THR A 91 7.10 -9.63 3.99
C THR A 91 6.17 -8.43 4.06
N ALA A 92 5.47 -8.26 5.18
CA ALA A 92 4.59 -7.12 5.40
C ALA A 92 5.25 -6.08 6.32
N HIS A 93 5.18 -4.81 5.94
CA HIS A 93 5.55 -3.67 6.76
C HIS A 93 4.32 -2.80 7.00
N ILE A 94 4.13 -2.35 8.25
CA ILE A 94 3.03 -1.47 8.63
C ILE A 94 3.64 -0.22 9.25
N GLU A 95 3.38 0.94 8.69
CA GLU A 95 3.97 2.20 9.13
C GLU A 95 3.01 3.40 9.01
N GLU A 96 3.35 4.51 9.67
CA GLU A 96 2.76 5.81 9.35
C GLU A 96 3.06 6.17 7.90
N THR A 97 2.18 6.94 7.26
CA THR A 97 2.18 7.15 5.81
C THR A 97 3.50 7.68 5.24
N LYS A 98 4.15 8.66 5.86
CA LYS A 98 5.45 9.16 5.35
C LYS A 98 6.53 8.09 5.48
N GLY A 99 6.59 7.40 6.62
CA GLY A 99 7.50 6.26 6.80
C GLY A 99 7.25 5.13 5.81
N ALA A 100 5.98 4.82 5.53
CA ALA A 100 5.56 3.84 4.53
C ALA A 100 6.00 4.24 3.12
N VAL A 101 5.82 5.52 2.75
CA VAL A 101 6.25 6.06 1.45
C VAL A 101 7.78 5.97 1.30
N ASP A 102 8.54 6.37 2.32
CA ASP A 102 10.01 6.32 2.30
C ASP A 102 10.51 4.87 2.16
N LEU A 103 9.93 3.94 2.92
CA LEU A 103 10.24 2.51 2.84
C LEU A 103 9.92 1.94 1.46
N TYR A 104 8.70 2.19 0.96
CA TYR A 104 8.25 1.71 -0.34
C TYR A 104 9.15 2.21 -1.47
N ASN A 105 9.47 3.51 -1.50
CA ASN A 105 10.32 4.09 -2.53
C ASN A 105 11.74 3.52 -2.51
N ARG A 106 12.30 3.28 -1.32
CA ARG A 106 13.61 2.63 -1.18
C ARG A 106 13.59 1.22 -1.77
N LEU A 107 12.61 0.39 -1.39
CA LEU A 107 12.45 -0.96 -1.91
C LEU A 107 12.25 -0.97 -3.43
N ALA A 108 11.41 -0.07 -3.94
CA ALA A 108 11.15 0.07 -5.38
C ALA A 108 12.41 0.51 -6.16
N ALA A 109 13.26 1.36 -5.56
CA ALA A 109 14.54 1.77 -6.14
C ALA A 109 15.60 0.66 -6.12
N GLU A 110 15.56 -0.21 -5.10
CA GLU A 110 16.40 -1.42 -4.99
C GLU A 110 15.97 -2.53 -5.96
N GLY A 111 14.82 -2.37 -6.63
CA GLY A 111 14.30 -3.32 -7.61
C GLY A 111 13.44 -4.44 -7.02
N GLU A 112 13.08 -4.33 -5.75
CA GLU A 112 12.17 -5.26 -5.09
C GLU A 112 10.79 -5.23 -5.75
N SER A 113 10.12 -6.39 -5.75
CA SER A 113 8.73 -6.50 -6.20
C SER A 113 7.82 -6.05 -5.07
N VAL A 114 7.85 -4.75 -4.77
CA VAL A 114 7.13 -4.14 -3.66
C VAL A 114 5.74 -3.68 -4.11
N GLY A 115 4.71 -4.05 -3.35
CA GLY A 115 3.38 -3.47 -3.44
C GLY A 115 3.03 -2.68 -2.18
N GLY A 116 1.91 -1.96 -2.21
CA GLY A 116 1.43 -1.30 -1.00
C GLY A 116 0.07 -0.65 -1.12
N LEU A 117 -0.49 -0.34 0.05
CA LEU A 117 -1.74 0.40 0.22
C LEU A 117 -1.44 1.67 1.01
N PHE A 118 -1.74 2.81 0.43
CA PHE A 118 -1.38 4.13 0.95
C PHE A 118 -2.61 4.98 1.21
N HIS A 119 -2.78 5.42 2.45
CA HIS A 119 -3.83 6.30 2.93
C HIS A 119 -3.22 7.64 3.33
N SER A 120 -3.57 8.72 2.65
CA SER A 120 -2.91 10.03 2.84
C SER A 120 -3.56 10.95 3.87
N THR A 121 -4.58 10.47 4.60
CA THR A 121 -5.23 11.23 5.68
C THR A 121 -5.00 10.55 7.04
N CYS A 122 -6.00 10.42 7.92
CA CYS A 122 -5.78 9.94 9.28
C CYS A 122 -5.86 8.42 9.45
#